data_AF-A0A199UHH1-F1
#
_entry.id   AF-A0A199UHH1-F1
#
_cell.length_a   1.000
_cell.length_b   1.000
_cell.length_c   1.000
_cell.angle_alpha   90.00
_cell.angle_beta   90.00
_cell.angle_gamma   90.00
#
_symmetry.space_group_name_H-M   'P 1'
#
loop_
_entity.id
_entity.type
_entity.pdbx_description
1 polymer ?
#
loop_
_entity_poly.entity_id
_entity_poly.type
_entity_poly.pdbx_seq_one_letter_code
_entity_poly.pdbx_strand_id
1 'polypeptide(L)'
;MLRARFCLQPPGDTPARRSTFDAVIAGCIPVFFEDAAARAHYGWHLPRSRYADFSVLVPKEDVVFGGLRIADVLAAVPPAEVRRMRARVLELAPRVMYRRHGSSPDLRAIKDAFDLAIDGVLRRINRRVRAIEEGDPDRIYYQDDDDDDDRNDDV
;
A
#
# COMPACT_ATOMS: atom_id res chain seq x y z
N MET A 1 18.66 1.48 9.71
CA MET A 1 17.82 0.61 8.86
C MET A 1 18.26 0.52 7.39
N LEU A 2 19.23 1.30 6.90
CA LEU A 2 19.59 1.40 5.46
C LEU A 2 20.13 0.12 4.77
N ARG A 3 20.31 -0.99 5.50
CA ARG A 3 20.82 -2.28 4.97
C ARG A 3 19.82 -3.43 5.06
N ALA A 4 18.68 -3.25 5.74
CA ALA A 4 17.68 -4.31 5.84
C ALA A 4 16.98 -4.50 4.48
N ARG A 5 16.84 -5.76 4.05
CA ARG A 5 16.10 -6.12 2.82
C ARG A 5 14.60 -6.25 3.09
N PHE A 6 14.26 -6.80 4.24
CA PHE A 6 12.91 -7.12 4.67
C PHE A 6 12.60 -6.49 6.03
N CYS A 7 11.38 -6.00 6.19
CA CYS A 7 10.87 -5.38 7.42
C CYS A 7 9.58 -6.06 7.84
N LEU A 8 9.65 -6.80 8.96
CA LEU A 8 8.51 -7.55 9.48
C LEU A 8 7.40 -6.60 9.97
N GLN A 9 6.16 -6.87 9.56
CA GLN A 9 4.96 -6.13 9.91
C GLN A 9 3.96 -7.06 10.64
N PRO A 10 4.31 -7.57 11.84
CA PRO A 10 3.41 -8.46 12.59
C PRO A 10 2.10 -7.74 12.95
N PRO A 11 0.99 -8.44 13.21
CA PRO A 11 -0.27 -7.80 13.64
C PRO A 11 -0.10 -7.11 15.00
N GLY A 12 -0.79 -6.00 15.23
CA GLY A 12 -0.78 -5.23 16.50
C GLY A 12 -2.19 -5.00 17.03
N ASP A 13 -2.36 -4.03 17.94
CA ASP A 13 -3.68 -3.67 18.48
C ASP A 13 -4.63 -3.13 17.41
N THR A 14 -4.07 -2.42 16.42
CA THR A 14 -4.80 -1.98 15.23
C THR A 14 -4.33 -2.72 13.98
N PRO A 15 -5.23 -3.02 13.04
CA PRO A 15 -4.88 -3.56 11.73
C PRO A 15 -3.86 -2.71 10.94
N ALA A 16 -3.86 -1.40 11.17
CA ALA A 16 -2.94 -0.47 10.51
C ALA A 16 -1.68 -0.21 11.35
N ARG A 17 -0.51 -0.14 10.69
CA ARG A 17 0.78 0.12 11.35
C ARG A 17 1.60 1.19 10.65
N ARG A 18 2.07 2.17 11.42
CA ARG A 18 3.04 3.20 10.98
C ARG A 18 4.31 2.60 10.38
N SER A 19 4.79 1.48 10.92
CA SER A 19 6.01 0.80 10.48
C SER A 19 5.98 0.34 9.02
N THR A 20 4.78 0.18 8.43
CA THR A 20 4.62 -0.10 7.01
C THR A 20 5.12 1.06 6.16
N PHE A 21 4.74 2.29 6.51
CA PHE A 21 5.19 3.49 5.80
C PHE A 21 6.67 3.75 6.00
N ASP A 22 7.18 3.55 7.22
CA ASP A 22 8.60 3.69 7.51
C ASP A 22 9.44 2.70 6.68
N ALA A 23 8.94 1.46 6.50
CA ALA A 23 9.58 0.46 5.64
C ALA A 23 9.56 0.88 4.16
N VAL A 24 8.43 1.38 3.66
CA VAL A 24 8.29 1.85 2.28
C VAL A 24 9.24 3.01 1.99
N ILE A 25 9.27 4.02 2.85
CA ILE A 25 10.16 5.19 2.72
C ILE A 25 11.63 4.77 2.80
N ALA A 26 11.96 3.78 3.63
CA ALA A 26 13.32 3.26 3.74
C ALA A 26 13.72 2.31 2.59
N GLY A 27 12.82 1.99 1.66
CA GLY A 27 13.06 1.01 0.60
C GLY A 27 13.26 -0.40 1.15
N CYS A 28 12.61 -0.73 2.25
CA CYS A 28 12.62 -2.04 2.89
C CYS A 28 11.34 -2.80 2.52
N ILE A 29 11.46 -4.04 2.06
CA ILE A 29 10.31 -4.85 1.61
C ILE A 29 9.46 -5.21 2.83
N PRO A 30 8.19 -4.77 2.92
CA PRO A 30 7.31 -5.15 4.01
C PRO A 30 7.02 -6.66 3.98
N VAL A 31 7.04 -7.28 5.16
CA VAL A 31 6.62 -8.68 5.34
C VAL A 31 5.35 -8.69 6.18
N PHE A 32 4.21 -8.95 5.56
CA PHE A 32 2.92 -8.98 6.22
C PHE A 32 2.60 -10.39 6.73
N PHE A 33 1.83 -10.44 7.82
CA PHE A 33 1.37 -11.69 8.43
C PHE A 33 -0.16 -11.86 8.37
N GLU A 34 -0.85 -10.84 7.86
CA GLU A 34 -2.30 -10.79 7.71
C GLU A 34 -2.62 -9.99 6.45
N ASP A 35 -2.96 -10.67 5.36
CA ASP A 35 -3.11 -10.05 4.03
C ASP A 35 -4.36 -9.16 3.93
N ALA A 36 -5.49 -9.64 4.46
CA ALA A 36 -6.76 -8.92 4.39
C ALA A 36 -6.71 -7.57 5.12
N ALA A 37 -6.14 -7.55 6.33
CA ALA A 37 -5.94 -6.33 7.09
C ALA A 37 -4.99 -5.37 6.36
N ALA A 38 -3.84 -5.87 5.89
CA ALA A 38 -2.85 -5.04 5.22
C ALA A 38 -3.42 -4.37 3.96
N ARG A 39 -4.23 -5.10 3.17
CA ARG A 39 -4.87 -4.58 1.95
C ARG A 39 -6.11 -3.74 2.22
N ALA A 40 -6.81 -3.91 3.34
CA ALA A 40 -8.00 -3.12 3.65
C ALA A 40 -7.66 -1.66 3.98
N HIS A 41 -6.41 -1.37 4.32
CA HIS A 41 -5.98 -0.04 4.74
C HIS A 41 -5.17 0.68 3.67
N TYR A 42 -5.42 1.98 3.55
CA TYR A 42 -4.65 2.91 2.72
C TYR A 42 -4.72 2.67 1.21
N GLY A 43 -5.83 2.14 0.69
CA GLY A 43 -6.00 1.80 -0.74
C GLY A 43 -5.65 2.92 -1.73
N TRP A 44 -5.93 4.18 -1.40
CA TRP A 44 -5.54 5.33 -2.24
C TRP A 44 -4.01 5.49 -2.38
N HIS A 45 -3.27 5.13 -1.32
CA HIS A 45 -1.83 5.32 -1.22
C HIS A 45 -1.06 4.05 -1.61
N LEU A 46 -1.56 2.88 -1.19
CA LEU A 46 -1.03 1.55 -1.46
C LEU A 46 -2.09 0.70 -2.17
N PRO A 47 -1.97 0.52 -3.50
CA PRO A 47 -2.97 -0.19 -4.30
C PRO A 47 -3.15 -1.65 -3.85
N ARG A 48 -4.38 -2.05 -3.50
CA ARG A 48 -4.70 -3.37 -2.92
C ARG A 48 -4.29 -4.51 -3.84
N SER A 49 -4.45 -4.33 -5.16
CA SER A 49 -4.12 -5.35 -6.17
C SER A 49 -2.61 -5.62 -6.25
N ARG A 50 -1.78 -4.62 -5.93
CA ARG A 50 -0.34 -4.63 -6.16
C ARG A 50 0.50 -5.04 -4.95
N TYR A 51 -0.11 -5.46 -3.83
CA TYR A 51 0.63 -5.88 -2.62
C TYR A 51 1.62 -7.01 -2.88
N ALA A 52 1.29 -7.94 -3.78
CA ALA A 52 2.18 -9.03 -4.16
C ALA A 52 3.46 -8.55 -4.88
N ASP A 53 3.45 -7.35 -5.46
CA ASP A 53 4.57 -6.82 -6.23
C ASP A 53 5.66 -6.19 -5.35
N PHE A 54 5.32 -5.81 -4.11
CA PHE A 54 6.20 -5.06 -3.22
C PHE A 54 6.35 -5.63 -1.82
N SER A 55 5.67 -6.74 -1.49
CA SER A 55 5.67 -7.31 -0.14
C SER A 55 5.75 -8.84 -0.17
N VAL A 56 6.10 -9.42 0.99
CA VAL A 56 6.06 -10.86 1.22
C VAL A 56 4.94 -11.15 2.23
N LEU A 57 4.10 -12.14 1.93
CA LEU A 57 3.11 -12.65 2.89
C LEU A 57 3.66 -13.90 3.57
N VAL A 58 3.64 -13.90 4.90
CA VAL A 58 3.95 -15.06 5.73
C VAL A 58 2.76 -15.29 6.67
N PRO A 59 1.85 -16.23 6.38
CA PRO A 59 0.65 -16.44 7.20
C PRO A 59 1.01 -16.63 8.67
N LYS A 60 0.34 -15.90 9.58
CA LYS A 60 0.64 -15.98 11.02
C LYS A 60 0.42 -17.37 11.57
N GLU A 61 -0.57 -18.11 11.06
CA GLU A 61 -0.92 -19.46 11.49
C GLU A 61 0.24 -20.43 11.25
N ASP A 62 0.91 -20.32 10.10
CA ASP A 62 2.05 -21.17 9.75
C ASP A 62 3.24 -20.93 10.69
N VAL A 63 3.42 -19.69 11.14
CA VAL A 63 4.48 -19.33 12.10
C VAL A 63 4.16 -19.80 13.51
N VAL A 64 2.94 -19.52 13.99
CA VAL A 64 2.54 -19.77 15.39
C VAL A 64 2.24 -21.25 15.64
N PHE A 65 1.56 -21.92 14.70
CA PHE A 65 1.09 -23.29 14.85
C PHE A 65 1.80 -24.29 13.92
N GLY A 66 2.34 -23.83 12.80
CA GLY A 66 2.97 -24.69 11.78
C GLY A 66 4.48 -24.88 11.92
N GLY A 67 5.14 -24.19 12.87
CA GLY A 67 6.59 -24.28 13.06
C GLY A 67 7.42 -23.66 11.93
N LEU A 68 6.79 -22.89 11.03
CA LEU A 68 7.45 -22.24 9.91
C LEU A 68 8.45 -21.19 10.41
N ARG A 69 9.69 -21.28 9.94
CA ARG A 69 10.74 -20.30 10.25
C ARG A 69 10.72 -19.18 9.21
N ILE A 70 10.38 -17.98 9.66
CA ILE A 70 10.35 -16.76 8.81
C ILE A 70 11.68 -16.58 8.06
N ALA A 71 12.82 -16.85 8.72
CA ALA A 71 14.14 -16.72 8.13
C ALA A 71 14.33 -17.60 6.87
N ASP A 72 13.74 -18.80 6.85
CA ASP A 72 13.84 -19.72 5.70
C ASP A 72 13.03 -19.20 4.52
N VAL A 73 11.82 -18.69 4.78
CA VAL A 73 10.97 -18.09 3.75
C VAL A 73 11.69 -16.89 3.10
N LEU A 74 12.23 -15.99 3.92
CA LEU A 74 12.92 -14.80 3.41
C LEU A 74 14.25 -15.14 2.71
N ALA A 75 14.95 -16.19 3.14
CA ALA A 75 16.16 -16.67 2.47
C ALA A 75 15.86 -17.34 1.12
N ALA A 76 14.68 -17.94 0.96
CA ALA A 76 14.24 -18.57 -0.27
C ALA A 76 13.85 -17.57 -1.37
N VAL A 77 13.59 -16.30 -1.03
CA VAL A 77 13.27 -15.26 -2.02
C VAL A 77 14.50 -14.98 -2.90
N PRO A 78 14.42 -15.17 -4.24
CA PRO A 78 15.57 -14.99 -5.12
C PRO A 78 16.10 -13.55 -5.08
N PRO A 79 17.43 -13.33 -5.17
CA PRO A 79 17.99 -11.97 -5.17
C PRO A 79 17.44 -11.06 -6.27
N ALA A 80 17.07 -11.62 -7.43
CA ALA A 80 16.42 -10.87 -8.50
C ALA A 80 15.02 -10.37 -8.09
N GLU A 81 14.27 -11.22 -7.40
CA GLU A 81 12.94 -10.90 -6.88
C GLU A 81 13.02 -9.83 -5.80
N VAL A 82 13.99 -9.92 -4.89
CA VAL A 82 14.25 -8.88 -3.90
C VAL A 82 14.53 -7.52 -4.56
N ARG A 83 15.31 -7.49 -5.64
CA ARG A 83 15.57 -6.23 -6.37
C ARG A 83 14.30 -5.68 -7.01
N ARG A 84 13.49 -6.54 -7.62
CA ARG A 84 12.21 -6.18 -8.23
C ARG A 84 11.24 -5.58 -7.20
N MET A 85 10.98 -6.30 -6.11
CA MET A 85 10.12 -5.81 -5.03
C MET A 85 10.65 -4.50 -4.45
N ARG A 86 11.96 -4.37 -4.24
CA ARG A 86 12.56 -3.13 -3.71
C ARG A 86 12.38 -1.94 -4.65
N ALA A 87 12.53 -2.14 -5.97
CA ALA A 87 12.24 -1.09 -6.94
C ALA A 87 10.78 -0.64 -6.83
N ARG A 88 9.85 -1.61 -6.73
CA ARG A 88 8.43 -1.31 -6.55
C ARG A 88 8.13 -0.55 -5.25
N VAL A 89 8.77 -0.91 -4.14
CA VAL A 89 8.67 -0.18 -2.87
C VAL A 89 9.11 1.28 -3.03
N LEU A 90 10.22 1.51 -3.72
CA LEU A 90 10.75 2.87 -3.93
C LEU A 90 9.84 3.70 -4.83
N GLU A 91 9.20 3.10 -5.82
CA GLU A 91 8.17 3.75 -6.65
C GLU A 91 6.94 4.18 -5.83
N LEU A 92 6.60 3.44 -4.77
CA LEU A 92 5.49 3.77 -3.88
C LEU A 92 5.85 4.82 -2.81
N ALA A 93 7.13 5.07 -2.55
CA ALA A 93 7.56 5.98 -1.48
C ALA A 93 6.94 7.39 -1.55
N PRO A 94 6.86 8.07 -2.72
CA PRO A 94 6.20 9.37 -2.82
C PRO A 94 4.73 9.33 -2.40
N ARG A 95 4.04 8.22 -2.67
CA ARG A 95 2.61 8.06 -2.40
C ARG A 95 2.29 7.99 -0.91
N VAL A 96 3.26 7.80 -0.03
CA VAL A 96 3.06 7.68 1.44
C VAL A 96 3.77 8.76 2.25
N MET A 97 4.37 9.75 1.57
CA MET A 97 5.04 10.88 2.21
C MET A 97 4.46 12.21 1.76
N TYR A 98 4.58 13.23 2.60
CA TYR A 98 4.32 14.61 2.20
C TYR A 98 5.57 15.21 1.58
N ARG A 99 5.39 15.80 0.40
CA ARG A 99 6.46 16.48 -0.31
C ARG A 99 6.78 17.80 0.39
N ARG A 100 8.08 18.06 0.56
CA ARG A 100 8.56 19.32 1.12
C ARG A 100 8.25 20.49 0.18
N HIS A 101 7.77 21.61 0.72
CA HIS A 101 7.62 22.85 -0.03
C HIS A 101 8.96 23.34 -0.61
N GLY A 102 8.95 23.82 -1.85
CA GLY A 102 10.17 24.23 -2.57
C GLY A 102 11.03 23.08 -3.11
N SER A 103 10.46 21.87 -3.22
CA SER A 103 11.11 20.73 -3.87
C SER A 103 11.33 20.95 -5.37
N SER A 104 12.24 20.17 -5.96
CA SER A 104 12.61 20.28 -7.37
C SER A 104 11.39 20.15 -8.29
N PRO A 105 11.43 20.72 -9.52
CA PRO A 105 10.35 20.56 -10.50
C PRO A 105 9.97 19.09 -10.74
N ASP A 106 10.94 18.19 -10.83
CA ASP A 106 10.69 16.76 -11.07
C ASP A 106 9.89 16.12 -9.94
N LEU A 107 10.24 16.43 -8.69
CA LEU A 107 9.49 15.97 -7.52
C LEU A 107 8.11 16.62 -7.44
N ARG A 108 7.92 17.82 -8.01
CA ARG A 108 6.62 18.50 -8.10
C ARG A 108 5.67 17.87 -9.12
N ALA A 109 6.19 17.15 -10.12
CA ALA A 109 5.38 16.45 -11.11
C ALA A 109 4.77 15.14 -10.59
N ILE A 110 5.33 14.55 -9.52
CA ILE A 110 4.86 13.30 -8.92
C ILE A 110 3.83 13.61 -7.83
N LYS A 111 2.67 12.95 -7.81
CA LYS A 111 1.69 13.13 -6.73
C LYS A 111 2.21 12.56 -5.40
N ASP A 112 2.09 13.34 -4.34
CA ASP A 112 2.44 12.91 -2.99
C ASP A 112 1.23 12.35 -2.22
N ALA A 113 1.44 11.97 -0.95
CA ALA A 113 0.36 11.40 -0.13
C ALA A 113 -0.82 12.37 0.10
N PHE A 114 -0.58 13.68 0.07
CA PHE A 114 -1.62 14.69 0.23
C PHE A 114 -2.40 14.88 -1.06
N ASP A 115 -1.70 15.01 -2.19
CA ASP A 115 -2.30 15.12 -3.52
C ASP A 115 -3.26 13.94 -3.78
N LEU A 116 -2.81 12.71 -3.49
CA LEU A 116 -3.63 11.49 -3.63
C LEU A 116 -4.86 11.48 -2.73
N ALA A 117 -4.74 11.99 -1.50
CA ALA A 117 -5.86 12.06 -0.57
C ALA A 117 -6.94 13.04 -1.04
N ILE A 118 -6.53 14.21 -1.55
CA ILE A 118 -7.46 15.19 -2.12
C ILE A 118 -8.15 14.63 -3.35
N ASP A 119 -7.41 13.99 -4.25
CA ASP A 119 -7.99 13.33 -5.42
C ASP A 119 -9.02 12.26 -5.03
N GLY A 120 -8.70 11.42 -4.03
CA GLY A 120 -9.61 10.40 -3.51
C GLY A 120 -10.90 11.00 -2.93
N VAL A 121 -10.77 12.07 -2.14
CA VAL A 121 -11.93 12.79 -1.58
C VAL A 121 -12.79 13.39 -2.68
N LEU A 122 -12.19 14.07 -3.66
CA LEU A 122 -12.92 14.68 -4.78
C LEU A 122 -13.63 13.62 -5.64
N ARG A 123 -12.97 12.49 -5.93
CA ARG A 123 -13.61 11.34 -6.61
C ARG A 123 -14.82 10.83 -5.82
N ARG A 124 -14.67 10.61 -4.50
CA ARG A 124 -15.76 10.14 -3.65
C ARG A 124 -16.93 11.13 -3.62
N ILE A 125 -16.67 12.43 -3.51
CA ILE A 125 -17.72 13.48 -3.56
C ILE A 125 -18.44 13.42 -4.91
N ASN A 126 -17.72 13.40 -6.03
CA ASN A 126 -18.30 13.37 -7.36
C ASN A 126 -19.17 12.11 -7.60
N ARG A 127 -18.73 10.94 -7.13
CA ARG A 127 -19.54 9.70 -7.19
C ARG A 127 -20.85 9.85 -6.41
N ARG A 128 -20.81 10.42 -5.21
CA ARG A 128 -21.99 10.62 -4.37
C ARG A 128 -22.96 11.65 -4.93
N VAL A 129 -22.47 12.75 -5.51
CA VAL A 129 -23.31 13.75 -6.19
C VAL A 129 -24.06 13.12 -7.37
N ARG A 130 -23.36 12.34 -8.21
CA ARG A 130 -23.99 11.63 -9.34
C ARG A 130 -25.06 10.65 -8.89
N ALA A 131 -24.82 9.87 -7.83
CA ALA A 131 -25.80 8.94 -7.29
C ALA A 131 -27.12 9.65 -6.88
N ILE A 132 -27.02 10.85 -6.31
CA ILE A 132 -28.19 11.68 -5.96
C ILE A 132 -28.90 12.18 -7.22
N GLU A 133 -28.14 12.69 -8.20
CA GLU A 133 -28.68 13.19 -9.48
C GLU A 133 -29.38 12.09 -10.30
N GLU A 134 -28.85 10.87 -10.25
CA GLU A 134 -29.40 9.67 -10.93
C GLU A 134 -30.60 9.04 -10.20
N GLY A 135 -30.95 9.54 -9.00
CA GLY A 135 -32.10 9.06 -8.22
C GLY A 135 -31.85 7.74 -7.47
N ASP A 136 -30.59 7.33 -7.29
CA ASP A 136 -30.18 6.14 -6.54
C ASP A 136 -29.27 6.51 -5.36
N PRO A 137 -29.81 7.12 -4.29
CA PRO A 137 -29.02 7.61 -3.17
C PRO A 137 -28.42 6.49 -2.32
N ASP A 138 -28.99 5.28 -2.35
CA ASP A 138 -28.49 4.15 -1.56
C ASP A 138 -27.09 3.71 -2.01
N ARG A 139 -26.74 3.95 -3.28
CA ARG A 139 -25.42 3.73 -3.87
C ARG A 139 -24.28 4.44 -3.13
N ILE A 140 -24.56 5.52 -2.39
CA ILE A 140 -23.59 6.24 -1.55
C ILE A 140 -22.95 5.36 -0.48
N TYR A 141 -23.68 4.37 0.03
CA TYR A 141 -23.27 3.54 1.17
C TYR A 141 -22.57 2.23 0.76
N TYR A 142 -22.79 1.77 -0.48
CA TYR A 142 -22.32 0.46 -0.94
C TYR A 142 -21.10 0.54 -1.89
N GLN A 143 -20.70 1.73 -2.34
CA GLN A 143 -19.54 1.94 -3.23
C GLN A 143 -18.26 2.40 -2.52
N ASP A 144 -18.12 2.14 -1.23
CA ASP A 144 -16.92 2.57 -0.48
C ASP A 144 -15.70 1.66 -0.71
N ASP A 145 -15.85 0.57 -1.46
CA ASP A 145 -14.71 -0.18 -1.98
C ASP A 145 -14.03 0.69 -3.05
N ASP A 146 -12.93 1.34 -2.66
CA ASP A 146 -12.02 2.07 -3.54
C ASP A 146 -11.29 1.12 -4.54
N ASP A 147 -11.92 0.00 -4.92
CA ASP A 147 -11.38 -1.17 -5.62
C ASP A 147 -11.39 -1.04 -7.16
N ASP A 148 -12.08 -0.05 -7.72
CA ASP A 148 -12.39 -0.05 -9.16
C ASP A 148 -11.38 0.65 -10.11
N ASP A 149 -10.34 1.34 -9.62
CA ASP A 149 -9.56 2.27 -10.48
C ASP A 149 -8.09 1.88 -10.77
N ASP A 150 -7.61 0.72 -10.29
CA ASP A 150 -6.24 0.23 -10.62
C ASP A 150 -6.07 -0.15 -12.11
N ARG A 151 -7.12 -0.06 -12.92
CA ARG A 151 -7.07 -0.36 -14.37
C ARG A 151 -6.54 0.78 -15.23
N ASN A 152 -6.33 1.98 -14.68
CA ASN A 152 -6.06 3.18 -15.50
C ASN A 152 -4.71 3.86 -15.24
N ASP A 153 -3.86 3.31 -14.37
CA ASP A 153 -2.54 3.87 -14.00
C ASP A 153 -1.37 3.34 -14.88
N ASP A 154 -1.66 2.63 -15.98
CA ASP A 154 -0.65 2.07 -16.92
C ASP A 154 -0.46 2.93 -18.20
N VAL A 155 -0.55 4.26 -18.11
CA VAL A 155 -0.18 5.19 -19.21
C VAL A 155 0.99 6.08 -18.83
#